data_AF-A0AA43HDI0-F1
#
_entry.id   AF-A0AA43HDI0-F1
#
_cell.length_a   1.000
_cell.length_b   1.000
_cell.length_c   1.000
_cell.angle_alpha   90.00
_cell.angle_beta   90.00
_cell.angle_gamma   90.00
#
_symmetry.space_group_name_H-M   'P 1'
#
loop_
_entity.id
_entity.type
_entity.pdbx_description
1 polymer ?
#
loop_
_entity_poly.entity_id
_entity_poly.type
_entity_poly.pdbx_seq_one_letter_code
_entity_poly.pdbx_strand_id
1 'polypeptide(L)'
;MGKIGKLILFSEYFGIDSKEMSEIGIFNPILNLDTRLFIDPILLKTSIHEIINTDAAQEYRTYFSNIISLLALSKQPDDFAWKNALKQLPEKEIDGTCLGYGTNSISGRRMNEDIKFSLITTAKGIIDLGIKDPELFSILPLFNKGIGPDTISDIATRAIHKSLLKFSAAHAKILKIPTERVDLYGEEWDVITNPIRRKSHILLLPNDILRNLPIVNDWNDIADAASFNSNLRHKINRLVAEIFKQKTKESRANYISEIMHDKSAILDFIEVIRGCKGDAYNQLVDNDRIVVFSKAAEIIQQQPCDKRSFRKNKSGLEELVATIIDRFQFLVEDKGLNKLLWKEDKKNRCKESVAQLIFHAVALIYCQANDIDVSPETDTGTGLIDFKFSDGYRNKIIVEIKYSDNPSLLHGLEKQLQQYLKSEECDKGYYVVLDVGKLDSKLDKMNKLNNDAQIKSEIFYIDAQLKKSASKK
;
A
#
# COMPACT_ATOMS: atom_id res chain seq x y z
N MET A 1 -12.38 -16.37 16.67
CA MET A 1 -11.34 -15.68 17.45
C MET A 1 -10.17 -15.38 16.51
N GLY A 2 -10.13 -14.21 15.89
CA GLY A 2 -8.91 -13.74 15.26
C GLY A 2 -7.97 -13.29 16.37
N LYS A 3 -7.00 -14.13 16.77
CA LYS A 3 -5.83 -13.58 17.44
C LYS A 3 -5.20 -12.66 16.40
N ILE A 4 -5.09 -11.36 16.66
CA ILE A 4 -4.03 -10.59 16.04
C ILE A 4 -2.76 -11.31 16.48
N GLY A 5 -2.23 -12.18 15.63
CA GLY A 5 -0.90 -12.73 15.85
C GLY A 5 0.01 -11.53 15.97
N LYS A 6 0.83 -11.49 17.01
CA LYS A 6 1.94 -10.53 17.11
C LYS A 6 2.54 -10.34 15.71
N LEU A 7 2.61 -9.11 15.19
CA LEU A 7 3.28 -8.89 13.90
C LEU A 7 4.72 -9.34 14.06
N ILE A 8 5.20 -10.14 13.11
CA ILE A 8 6.53 -10.71 13.18
C ILE A 8 7.36 -10.04 12.11
N LEU A 9 8.10 -9.01 12.49
CA LEU A 9 9.11 -8.42 11.61
C LEU A 9 10.21 -9.45 11.33
N PHE A 10 10.69 -9.47 10.09
CA PHE A 10 11.82 -10.31 9.69
C PHE A 10 13.04 -10.08 10.59
N SER A 11 13.44 -8.81 10.75
CA SER A 11 14.55 -8.41 11.63
C SER A 11 14.36 -8.88 13.07
N GLU A 12 13.17 -8.70 13.64
CA GLU A 12 12.87 -9.15 15.01
C GLU A 12 12.99 -10.68 15.14
N TYR A 13 12.48 -11.44 14.17
CA TYR A 13 12.52 -12.90 14.20
C TYR A 13 13.95 -13.45 14.14
N PHE A 14 14.78 -12.89 13.26
CA PHE A 14 16.16 -13.34 13.06
C PHE A 14 17.18 -12.64 13.97
N GLY A 15 16.74 -11.74 14.85
CA GLY A 15 17.62 -11.03 15.79
C GLY A 15 18.57 -10.04 15.13
N ILE A 16 18.14 -9.41 14.03
CA ILE A 16 18.91 -8.44 13.24
C ILE A 16 18.47 -7.03 13.63
N ASP A 17 19.41 -6.08 13.71
CA ASP A 17 19.05 -4.67 13.88
C ASP A 17 18.35 -4.15 12.61
N SER A 18 17.15 -3.58 12.76
CA SER A 18 16.42 -3.01 11.63
C SER A 18 17.18 -1.86 10.95
N LYS A 19 18.09 -1.20 11.69
CA LYS A 19 19.01 -0.20 11.11
C LYS A 19 20.02 -0.84 10.16
N GLU A 20 20.59 -1.99 10.52
CA GLU A 20 21.54 -2.72 9.67
C GLU A 20 20.89 -3.07 8.33
N MET A 21 19.66 -3.61 8.35
CA MET A 21 18.90 -3.90 7.11
C MET A 21 18.63 -2.64 6.28
N SER A 22 18.34 -1.52 6.94
CA SER A 22 18.08 -0.25 6.24
C SER A 22 19.35 0.34 5.63
N GLU A 23 20.50 0.24 6.30
CA GLU A 23 21.80 0.74 5.83
C GLU A 23 22.27 0.01 4.57
N ILE A 24 22.01 -1.30 4.49
CA ILE A 24 22.26 -2.10 3.28
C ILE A 24 21.11 -2.07 2.27
N GLY A 25 20.08 -1.25 2.52
CA GLY A 25 19.00 -1.00 1.56
C GLY A 25 18.05 -2.18 1.31
N ILE A 26 17.83 -3.05 2.30
CA ILE A 26 16.95 -4.22 2.18
C ILE A 26 15.62 -3.97 2.88
N PHE A 27 14.54 -4.44 2.24
CA PHE A 27 13.20 -4.46 2.78
C PHE A 27 13.09 -5.37 4.01
N ASN A 28 12.47 -4.88 5.09
CA ASN A 28 12.22 -5.60 6.33
C ASN A 28 10.75 -6.05 6.38
N PRO A 29 10.39 -7.21 5.78
CA PRO A 29 9.00 -7.61 5.65
C PRO A 29 8.37 -8.00 6.98
N ILE A 30 7.04 -7.89 7.03
CA ILE A 30 6.22 -8.49 8.08
C ILE A 30 5.89 -9.93 7.64
N LEU A 31 6.36 -10.93 8.37
CA LEU A 31 6.29 -12.34 7.97
C LEU A 31 4.86 -12.92 8.00
N ASN A 32 3.95 -12.27 8.70
CA ASN A 32 2.56 -12.71 8.86
C ASN A 32 1.52 -11.72 8.30
N LEU A 33 1.95 -10.71 7.54
CA LEU A 33 1.08 -9.73 6.90
C LEU A 33 1.72 -9.19 5.61
N ASP A 34 0.94 -9.02 4.55
CA ASP A 34 1.44 -8.35 3.35
C ASP A 34 1.57 -6.84 3.56
N THR A 35 2.69 -6.29 3.15
CA THR A 35 2.92 -4.85 3.16
C THR A 35 2.39 -4.26 1.86
N ARG A 36 1.68 -3.13 1.92
CA ARG A 36 1.05 -2.46 0.76
C ARG A 36 2.08 -1.76 -0.13
N LEU A 37 3.01 -2.55 -0.65
CA LEU A 37 4.09 -2.16 -1.54
C LEU A 37 4.05 -3.05 -2.78
N PHE A 38 4.70 -2.62 -3.84
CA PHE A 38 4.84 -3.38 -5.08
C PHE A 38 6.23 -3.17 -5.68
N ILE A 39 6.72 -4.16 -6.42
CA ILE A 39 7.96 -4.04 -7.19
C ILE A 39 7.67 -3.23 -8.45
N ASP A 40 8.34 -2.08 -8.59
CA ASP A 40 8.27 -1.26 -9.80
C ASP A 40 9.44 -1.63 -10.74
N PRO A 41 9.18 -2.27 -11.89
CA PRO A 41 10.24 -2.69 -12.81
C PRO A 41 11.03 -1.50 -13.40
N ILE A 42 10.48 -0.29 -13.37
CA ILE A 42 11.17 0.93 -13.82
C ILE A 42 12.40 1.21 -12.94
N LEU A 43 12.32 0.87 -11.65
CA LEU A 43 13.36 1.15 -10.68
C LEU A 43 14.53 0.15 -10.71
N LEU A 44 14.40 -0.98 -11.42
CA LEU A 44 15.44 -2.01 -11.46
C LEU A 44 16.79 -1.43 -11.88
N LYS A 45 16.82 -0.64 -12.96
CA LYS A 45 18.05 -0.04 -13.52
C LYS A 45 18.70 1.01 -12.62
N THR A 46 17.96 1.55 -11.68
CA THR A 46 18.43 2.58 -10.74
C THR A 46 18.73 2.03 -9.35
N SER A 47 18.51 0.73 -9.13
CA SER A 47 18.86 0.10 -7.87
C SER A 47 20.35 0.26 -7.57
N ILE A 48 20.70 0.46 -6.31
CA ILE A 48 22.06 0.51 -5.79
C ILE A 48 22.71 -0.88 -5.81
N HIS A 49 21.90 -1.93 -5.90
CA HIS A 49 22.36 -3.32 -5.86
C HIS A 49 22.69 -3.82 -7.26
N GLU A 50 23.93 -4.23 -7.48
CA GLU A 50 24.43 -4.68 -8.79
C GLU A 50 23.61 -5.85 -9.34
N ILE A 51 23.32 -6.87 -8.52
CA ILE A 51 22.46 -8.02 -8.91
C ILE A 51 21.10 -7.55 -9.48
N ILE A 52 20.61 -6.39 -9.05
CA ILE A 52 19.30 -5.89 -9.45
C ILE A 52 19.42 -4.97 -10.67
N ASN A 53 20.36 -4.02 -10.66
CA ASN A 53 20.52 -3.09 -11.77
C ASN A 53 21.17 -3.70 -13.02
N THR A 54 21.87 -4.83 -12.89
CA THR A 54 22.40 -5.61 -14.02
C THR A 54 21.55 -6.85 -14.29
N ASP A 55 21.59 -7.84 -13.39
CA ASP A 55 21.05 -9.17 -13.67
C ASP A 55 19.52 -9.11 -13.76
N ALA A 56 18.84 -8.55 -12.76
CA ALA A 56 17.37 -8.47 -12.76
C ALA A 56 16.85 -7.60 -13.91
N ALA A 57 17.49 -6.45 -14.19
CA ALA A 57 17.13 -5.60 -15.31
C ALA A 57 17.29 -6.32 -16.66
N GLN A 58 18.33 -7.15 -16.83
CA GLN A 58 18.53 -7.95 -18.03
C GLN A 58 17.55 -9.13 -18.09
N GLU A 59 17.29 -9.81 -16.98
CA GLU A 59 16.33 -10.91 -16.86
C GLU A 59 14.93 -10.45 -17.26
N TYR A 60 14.49 -9.30 -16.73
CA TYR A 60 13.24 -8.63 -17.09
C TYR A 60 13.15 -8.41 -18.60
N ARG A 61 14.16 -7.77 -19.21
CA ARG A 61 14.17 -7.49 -20.65
C ARG A 61 14.13 -8.76 -21.48
N THR A 62 14.95 -9.76 -21.15
CA THR A 62 14.98 -11.06 -21.86
C THR A 62 13.63 -11.76 -21.77
N TYR A 63 13.02 -11.77 -20.58
CA TYR A 63 11.71 -12.39 -20.35
C TYR A 63 10.63 -11.80 -21.27
N PHE A 64 10.51 -10.48 -21.32
CA PHE A 64 9.53 -9.83 -22.19
C PHE A 64 9.91 -9.83 -23.66
N SER A 65 11.19 -9.80 -24.02
CA SER A 65 11.63 -10.04 -25.40
C SER A 65 11.16 -11.40 -25.92
N ASN A 66 11.21 -12.45 -25.11
CA ASN A 66 10.71 -13.77 -25.50
C ASN A 66 9.19 -13.75 -25.76
N ILE A 67 8.42 -13.07 -24.90
CA ILE A 67 6.98 -12.89 -25.11
C ILE A 67 6.71 -12.10 -26.39
N ILE A 68 7.43 -11.01 -26.64
CA ILE A 68 7.32 -10.21 -27.86
C ILE A 68 7.62 -11.06 -29.09
N SER A 69 8.67 -11.88 -29.06
CA SER A 69 9.03 -12.79 -30.16
C SER A 69 7.92 -13.80 -30.45
N LEU A 70 7.30 -14.39 -29.42
CA LEU A 70 6.17 -15.31 -29.59
C LEU A 70 4.96 -14.58 -30.19
N LEU A 71 4.62 -13.40 -29.68
CA LEU A 71 3.48 -12.62 -30.20
C LEU A 71 3.72 -12.11 -31.61
N ALA A 72 4.95 -11.78 -31.98
CA ALA A 72 5.30 -11.39 -33.35
C ALA A 72 5.16 -12.56 -34.35
N LEU A 73 5.30 -13.81 -33.89
CA LEU A 73 5.07 -15.01 -34.71
C LEU A 73 3.58 -15.40 -34.78
N SER A 74 2.78 -14.95 -33.81
CA SER A 74 1.35 -15.23 -33.76
C SER A 74 0.59 -14.48 -34.87
N LYS A 75 -0.24 -15.21 -35.61
CA LYS A 75 -1.07 -14.67 -36.70
C LYS A 75 -2.51 -14.43 -36.29
N GLN A 76 -2.99 -15.16 -35.29
CA GLN A 76 -4.35 -15.07 -34.79
C GLN A 76 -4.42 -15.44 -33.31
N PRO A 77 -5.43 -14.94 -32.58
CA PRO A 77 -5.67 -15.37 -31.20
C PRO A 77 -5.73 -16.89 -31.09
N ASP A 78 -5.20 -17.42 -29.98
CA ASP A 78 -5.19 -18.85 -29.62
C ASP A 78 -4.40 -19.80 -30.55
N ASP A 79 -3.58 -19.28 -31.46
CA ASP A 79 -2.60 -20.10 -32.16
C ASP A 79 -1.48 -20.60 -31.22
N PHE A 80 -0.60 -21.46 -31.74
CA PHE A 80 0.45 -22.07 -30.93
C PHE A 80 1.36 -21.02 -30.28
N ALA A 81 1.75 -19.97 -31.02
CA ALA A 81 2.64 -18.94 -30.50
C ALA A 81 1.94 -18.08 -29.44
N TRP A 82 0.68 -17.70 -29.66
CA TRP A 82 -0.17 -17.00 -28.70
C TRP A 82 -0.32 -17.76 -27.39
N LYS A 83 -0.67 -19.06 -27.46
CA LYS A 83 -0.81 -19.91 -26.28
C LYS A 83 0.48 -20.05 -25.50
N ASN A 84 1.62 -20.13 -26.19
CA ASN A 84 2.91 -20.16 -25.51
C ASN A 84 3.27 -18.82 -24.87
N ALA A 85 2.92 -17.68 -25.48
CA ALA A 85 3.09 -16.37 -24.87
C ALA A 85 2.23 -16.21 -23.60
N LEU A 86 0.96 -16.63 -23.67
CA LEU A 86 0.03 -16.64 -22.53
C LEU A 86 0.56 -17.45 -21.35
N LYS A 87 1.15 -18.63 -21.62
CA LYS A 87 1.74 -19.52 -20.59
C LYS A 87 2.96 -18.93 -19.89
N GLN A 88 3.62 -17.92 -20.48
CA GLN A 88 4.71 -17.25 -19.78
C GLN A 88 4.18 -16.41 -18.61
N LEU A 89 3.01 -15.77 -18.74
CA LEU A 89 2.44 -14.95 -17.68
C LEU A 89 2.12 -15.78 -16.41
N PRO A 90 2.37 -15.23 -15.21
CA PRO A 90 2.20 -15.98 -13.96
C PRO A 90 0.74 -16.38 -13.73
N GLU A 91 0.50 -17.67 -13.45
CA GLU A 91 -0.81 -18.19 -13.00
C GLU A 91 -1.07 -17.94 -11.51
N LYS A 92 0.01 -17.94 -10.73
CA LYS A 92 0.01 -17.71 -9.29
C LYS A 92 1.15 -16.77 -8.97
N GLU A 93 0.90 -15.85 -8.04
CA GLU A 93 1.93 -15.02 -7.43
C GLU A 93 3.06 -15.87 -6.84
N ILE A 94 4.27 -15.32 -6.89
CA ILE A 94 5.44 -15.92 -6.25
C ILE A 94 5.32 -15.67 -4.74
N ASP A 95 5.12 -16.74 -3.99
CA ASP A 95 5.09 -16.68 -2.53
C ASP A 95 6.45 -16.19 -1.98
N GLY A 96 6.43 -15.43 -0.88
CA GLY A 96 7.64 -15.11 -0.09
C GLY A 96 8.11 -13.66 -0.14
N THR A 97 7.49 -12.80 -0.96
CA THR A 97 7.78 -11.36 -1.04
C THR A 97 7.19 -10.57 0.15
N CYS A 98 6.10 -11.07 0.76
CA CYS A 98 5.33 -10.38 1.81
C CYS A 98 4.82 -8.99 1.36
N LEU A 99 4.48 -8.87 0.07
CA LEU A 99 3.91 -7.68 -0.55
C LEU A 99 2.46 -7.92 -0.97
N GLY A 100 1.71 -6.85 -1.20
CA GLY A 100 0.37 -6.90 -1.80
C GLY A 100 -0.75 -6.28 -0.96
N TYR A 101 -1.99 -6.52 -1.39
CA TYR A 101 -3.21 -6.02 -0.72
C TYR A 101 -3.77 -6.96 0.36
N GLY A 102 -3.08 -8.05 0.71
CA GLY A 102 -3.56 -9.08 1.63
C GLY A 102 -3.74 -8.58 3.07
N THR A 103 -4.96 -8.23 3.48
CA THR A 103 -5.25 -7.78 4.85
C THR A 103 -5.31 -8.92 5.87
N ASN A 104 -5.54 -10.17 5.43
CA ASN A 104 -5.72 -11.35 6.30
C ASN A 104 -5.15 -12.67 5.73
N SER A 105 -4.49 -12.66 4.56
CA SER A 105 -3.86 -13.87 3.99
C SER A 105 -2.75 -13.51 3.00
N ILE A 106 -1.53 -13.99 3.24
CA ILE A 106 -0.35 -13.91 2.34
C ILE A 106 -0.45 -14.94 1.18
N SER A 107 -1.64 -15.49 0.95
CA SER A 107 -1.87 -16.40 -0.17
C SER A 107 -2.27 -15.58 -1.38
N GLY A 108 -1.32 -15.42 -2.30
CA GLY A 108 -1.49 -14.60 -3.49
C GLY A 108 -2.74 -14.91 -4.30
N ARG A 109 -3.30 -13.89 -4.94
CA ARG A 109 -4.45 -14.04 -5.84
C ARG A 109 -3.99 -14.74 -7.12
N ARG A 110 -4.82 -15.63 -7.67
CA ARG A 110 -4.58 -16.13 -9.03
C ARG A 110 -4.88 -15.01 -10.02
N MET A 111 -3.99 -14.81 -10.98
CA MET A 111 -4.27 -13.90 -12.09
C MET A 111 -5.42 -14.47 -12.91
N ASN A 112 -6.49 -13.68 -13.10
CA ASN A 112 -7.63 -14.10 -13.92
C ASN A 112 -7.16 -14.32 -15.37
N GLU A 113 -7.59 -15.42 -15.99
CA GLU A 113 -7.31 -15.71 -17.40
C GLU A 113 -7.80 -14.60 -18.33
N ASP A 114 -8.91 -13.94 -17.99
CA ASP A 114 -9.40 -12.77 -18.75
C ASP A 114 -8.39 -11.61 -18.73
N ILE A 115 -7.71 -11.41 -17.59
CA ILE A 115 -6.69 -10.36 -17.42
C ILE A 115 -5.46 -10.68 -18.28
N LYS A 116 -4.98 -11.93 -18.24
CA LYS A 116 -3.85 -12.37 -19.06
C LYS A 116 -4.15 -12.25 -20.55
N PHE A 117 -5.33 -12.71 -20.97
CA PHE A 117 -5.77 -12.61 -22.35
C PHE A 117 -5.84 -11.15 -22.79
N SER A 118 -6.38 -10.27 -21.94
CA SER A 118 -6.43 -8.83 -22.19
C SER A 118 -5.03 -8.22 -22.34
N LEU A 119 -4.07 -8.55 -21.46
CA LEU A 119 -2.68 -8.09 -21.56
C LEU A 119 -2.02 -8.51 -22.86
N ILE A 120 -2.13 -9.79 -23.22
CA ILE A 120 -1.52 -10.34 -24.43
C ILE A 120 -2.16 -9.74 -25.68
N THR A 121 -3.47 -9.51 -25.66
CA THR A 121 -4.18 -8.85 -26.77
C THR A 121 -3.70 -7.42 -26.98
N THR A 122 -3.59 -6.64 -25.90
CA THR A 122 -3.04 -5.28 -25.95
C THR A 122 -1.60 -5.30 -26.45
N ALA A 123 -0.76 -6.18 -25.90
CA ALA A 123 0.64 -6.32 -26.31
C ALA A 123 0.76 -6.66 -27.79
N LYS A 124 -0.05 -7.60 -28.31
CA LYS A 124 -0.07 -7.96 -29.73
C LYS A 124 -0.40 -6.76 -30.61
N GLY A 125 -1.44 -6.00 -30.27
CA GLY A 125 -1.82 -4.81 -31.04
C GLY A 125 -0.68 -3.79 -31.17
N ILE A 126 0.07 -3.57 -30.09
CA ILE A 126 1.22 -2.66 -30.08
C ILE A 126 2.41 -3.22 -30.86
N ILE A 127 2.65 -4.53 -30.76
CA ILE A 127 3.69 -5.22 -31.52
C ILE A 127 3.40 -5.14 -33.03
N ASP A 128 2.13 -5.19 -33.43
CA ASP A 128 1.70 -5.06 -34.83
C ASP A 128 1.90 -3.66 -35.41
N LEU A 129 1.93 -2.62 -34.56
CA LEU A 129 2.42 -1.28 -34.94
C LEU A 129 3.95 -1.24 -35.16
N GLY A 130 4.64 -2.35 -34.93
CA GLY A 130 6.10 -2.48 -35.06
C GLY A 130 6.87 -1.98 -33.84
N ILE A 131 6.25 -1.93 -32.66
CA ILE A 131 6.93 -1.61 -31.39
C ILE A 131 7.35 -2.93 -30.74
N LYS A 132 8.66 -3.18 -30.67
CA LYS A 132 9.25 -4.41 -30.10
C LYS A 132 10.10 -4.12 -28.88
N ASP A 133 9.55 -3.30 -27.98
CA ASP A 133 10.25 -2.81 -26.80
C ASP A 133 9.79 -3.57 -25.54
N PRO A 134 10.67 -4.26 -24.80
CA PRO A 134 10.31 -4.91 -23.55
C PRO A 134 9.71 -3.96 -22.49
N GLU A 135 10.09 -2.68 -22.52
CA GLU A 135 9.55 -1.67 -21.59
C GLU A 135 8.06 -1.43 -21.76
N LEU A 136 7.48 -1.86 -22.89
CA LEU A 136 6.05 -1.86 -23.13
C LEU A 136 5.26 -2.49 -21.97
N PHE A 137 5.77 -3.56 -21.36
CA PHE A 137 5.04 -4.28 -20.33
C PHE A 137 4.87 -3.49 -19.02
N SER A 138 5.66 -2.44 -18.81
CA SER A 138 5.46 -1.50 -17.70
C SER A 138 4.27 -0.54 -17.93
N ILE A 139 3.88 -0.30 -19.19
CA ILE A 139 2.76 0.58 -19.56
C ILE A 139 1.48 -0.11 -19.97
N LEU A 140 1.51 -1.41 -20.31
CA LEU A 140 0.29 -2.15 -20.69
C LEU A 140 -0.91 -1.93 -19.76
N PRO A 141 -0.74 -1.88 -18.43
CA PRO A 141 -1.87 -1.67 -17.54
C PRO A 141 -2.59 -0.31 -17.71
N LEU A 142 -1.98 0.72 -18.31
CA LEU A 142 -2.66 1.96 -18.72
C LEU A 142 -3.80 1.69 -19.70
N PHE A 143 -3.63 0.67 -20.53
CA PHE A 143 -4.54 0.32 -21.61
C PHE A 143 -5.48 -0.83 -21.23
N ASN A 144 -5.26 -1.45 -20.07
CA ASN A 144 -6.01 -2.63 -19.63
C ASN A 144 -6.77 -2.36 -18.33
N LYS A 145 -8.09 -2.46 -18.41
CA LYS A 145 -8.95 -2.28 -17.24
C LYS A 145 -8.76 -3.42 -16.24
N GLY A 146 -8.67 -3.06 -14.96
CA GLY A 146 -8.55 -4.04 -13.87
C GLY A 146 -7.12 -4.54 -13.64
N ILE A 147 -6.15 -3.94 -14.32
CA ILE A 147 -4.72 -4.21 -14.12
C ILE A 147 -4.13 -3.05 -13.36
N GLY A 148 -3.64 -3.33 -12.16
CA GLY A 148 -3.06 -2.35 -11.26
C GLY A 148 -1.57 -2.65 -10.99
N PRO A 149 -0.93 -1.82 -10.15
CA PRO A 149 0.49 -1.97 -9.80
C PRO A 149 0.83 -3.33 -9.15
N ASP A 150 -0.12 -3.94 -8.45
CA ASP A 150 -0.01 -5.31 -7.89
C ASP A 150 0.23 -6.36 -8.99
N THR A 151 -0.55 -6.30 -10.08
CA THR A 151 -0.36 -7.18 -11.23
C THR A 151 0.97 -6.93 -11.94
N ILE A 152 1.44 -5.68 -12.00
CA ILE A 152 2.77 -5.37 -12.54
C ILE A 152 3.85 -6.02 -11.69
N SER A 153 3.73 -5.88 -10.37
CA SER A 153 4.66 -6.46 -9.40
C SER A 153 4.68 -7.98 -9.49
N ASP A 154 3.54 -8.65 -9.65
CA ASP A 154 3.50 -10.11 -9.82
C ASP A 154 4.27 -10.56 -11.06
N ILE A 155 4.02 -9.90 -12.20
CA ILE A 155 4.68 -10.23 -13.46
C ILE A 155 6.16 -9.87 -13.40
N ALA A 156 6.52 -8.73 -12.80
CA ALA A 156 7.90 -8.33 -12.59
C ALA A 156 8.62 -9.34 -11.71
N THR A 157 8.07 -9.69 -10.54
CA THR A 157 8.61 -10.71 -9.63
C THR A 157 8.85 -12.03 -10.35
N ARG A 158 7.92 -12.45 -11.21
CA ARG A 158 8.09 -13.64 -12.05
C ARG A 158 9.24 -13.50 -13.03
N ALA A 159 9.35 -12.35 -13.69
CA ALA A 159 10.37 -12.07 -14.68
C ALA A 159 11.79 -11.97 -14.09
N ILE A 160 11.92 -11.57 -12.81
CA ILE A 160 13.23 -11.38 -12.15
C ILE A 160 13.52 -12.38 -11.02
N HIS A 161 12.74 -13.46 -10.95
CA HIS A 161 12.74 -14.34 -9.78
C HIS A 161 14.12 -14.95 -9.50
N LYS A 162 14.90 -15.32 -10.53
CA LYS A 162 16.23 -15.87 -10.31
C LYS A 162 17.17 -14.84 -9.69
N SER A 163 17.09 -13.59 -10.14
CA SER A 163 17.87 -12.49 -9.56
C SER A 163 17.46 -12.20 -8.11
N LEU A 164 16.17 -12.30 -7.76
CA LEU A 164 15.71 -12.18 -6.37
C LEU A 164 16.20 -13.32 -5.48
N LEU A 165 16.26 -14.55 -5.99
CA LEU A 165 16.83 -15.69 -5.26
C LEU A 165 18.34 -15.49 -5.01
N LYS A 166 19.10 -15.08 -6.03
CA LYS A 166 20.52 -14.74 -5.88
C LYS A 166 20.73 -13.62 -4.85
N PHE A 167 19.93 -12.56 -4.97
CA PHE A 167 19.97 -11.42 -4.05
C PHE A 167 19.69 -11.85 -2.62
N SER A 168 18.65 -12.66 -2.41
CA SER A 168 18.27 -13.17 -1.08
C SER A 168 19.36 -14.05 -0.48
N ALA A 169 19.94 -14.96 -1.26
CA ALA A 169 21.02 -15.85 -0.81
C ALA A 169 22.29 -15.07 -0.45
N ALA A 170 22.65 -14.06 -1.23
CA ALA A 170 23.80 -13.20 -0.95
C ALA A 170 23.63 -12.43 0.37
N HIS A 171 22.46 -11.82 0.56
CA HIS A 171 22.19 -11.03 1.76
C HIS A 171 21.92 -11.89 3.00
N ALA A 172 21.37 -13.09 2.85
CA ALA A 172 21.28 -14.07 3.95
C ALA A 172 22.67 -14.38 4.53
N LYS A 173 23.70 -14.51 3.67
CA LYS A 173 25.08 -14.74 4.10
C LYS A 173 25.65 -13.53 4.87
N ILE A 174 25.41 -12.32 4.37
CA ILE A 174 25.85 -11.07 5.02
C ILE A 174 25.21 -10.94 6.42
N LEU A 175 23.89 -11.15 6.49
CA LEU A 175 23.09 -11.06 7.72
C LEU A 175 23.19 -12.31 8.61
N LYS A 176 23.98 -13.32 8.22
CA LYS A 176 24.19 -14.59 8.94
C LYS A 176 22.90 -15.34 9.24
N ILE A 177 21.96 -15.30 8.30
CA ILE A 177 20.66 -15.96 8.40
C ILE A 177 20.78 -17.41 7.91
N PRO A 178 20.21 -18.39 8.65
CA PRO A 178 20.17 -19.77 8.19
C PRO A 178 19.42 -19.92 6.87
N THR A 179 20.00 -20.69 5.94
CA THR A 179 19.39 -21.04 4.65
C THR A 179 19.27 -22.55 4.48
N GLU A 180 18.29 -22.98 3.70
CA GLU A 180 18.07 -24.37 3.30
C GLU A 180 18.28 -24.51 1.78
N ARG A 181 18.82 -25.65 1.34
CA ARG A 181 18.90 -25.96 -0.09
C ARG A 181 17.60 -26.55 -0.61
N VAL A 182 17.05 -25.93 -1.65
CA VAL A 182 15.79 -26.35 -2.27
C VAL A 182 15.94 -26.37 -3.80
N ASP A 183 15.42 -27.41 -4.45
CA ASP A 183 15.27 -27.43 -5.91
C ASP A 183 14.08 -26.53 -6.31
N LEU A 184 14.38 -25.47 -7.06
CA LEU A 184 13.39 -24.62 -7.69
C LEU A 184 13.69 -24.57 -9.18
N TYR A 185 12.72 -25.05 -9.97
CA TYR A 185 12.80 -25.10 -11.43
C TYR A 185 13.94 -25.98 -11.98
N GLY A 186 14.32 -27.05 -11.27
CA GLY A 186 15.40 -27.95 -11.68
C GLY A 186 16.80 -27.40 -11.42
N GLU A 187 16.91 -26.34 -10.61
CA GLU A 187 18.16 -25.74 -10.16
C GLU A 187 18.15 -25.71 -8.62
N GLU A 188 19.28 -26.00 -7.97
CA GLU A 188 19.40 -25.91 -6.51
C GLU A 188 19.67 -24.47 -6.04
N TRP A 189 18.89 -24.00 -5.07
CA TRP A 189 19.00 -22.66 -4.50
C TRP A 189 19.12 -22.70 -2.97
N ASP A 190 19.97 -21.82 -2.43
CA ASP A 190 19.99 -21.51 -0.99
C ASP A 190 18.87 -20.50 -0.69
N VAL A 191 17.86 -20.89 0.09
CA VAL A 191 16.69 -20.05 0.40
C VAL A 191 16.51 -19.84 1.90
N ILE A 192 15.98 -18.68 2.28
CA ILE A 192 15.63 -18.38 3.69
C ILE A 192 14.30 -19.06 4.00
N THR A 193 14.29 -20.00 4.94
CA THR A 193 13.06 -20.70 5.33
C THR A 193 12.07 -19.72 5.96
N ASN A 194 10.81 -19.77 5.54
CA ASN A 194 9.76 -18.98 6.18
C ASN A 194 9.33 -19.66 7.50
N PRO A 195 9.51 -19.01 8.66
CA PRO A 195 9.21 -19.63 9.95
C PRO A 195 7.72 -19.68 10.28
N ILE A 196 6.90 -18.90 9.58
CA ILE A 196 5.46 -18.78 9.85
C ILE A 196 4.66 -19.70 8.93
N ARG A 197 5.12 -19.88 7.69
CA ARG A 197 4.38 -20.61 6.66
C ARG A 197 5.14 -21.86 6.21
N ARG A 198 4.58 -23.04 6.53
CA ARG A 198 5.14 -24.34 6.12
C ARG A 198 5.39 -24.40 4.61
N LYS A 199 6.55 -24.95 4.23
CA LYS A 199 6.95 -25.19 2.84
C LYS A 199 6.96 -23.91 1.97
N SER A 200 7.33 -22.78 2.57
CA SER A 200 7.58 -21.54 1.83
C SER A 200 8.93 -20.94 2.24
N HIS A 201 9.44 -20.07 1.38
CA HIS A 201 10.68 -19.33 1.62
C HIS A 201 10.40 -17.83 1.62
N ILE A 202 11.35 -17.06 2.11
CA ILE A 202 11.33 -15.60 2.12
C ILE A 202 12.26 -15.11 1.00
N LEU A 203 11.76 -14.16 0.21
CA LEU A 203 12.55 -13.39 -0.74
C LEU A 203 12.85 -12.03 -0.12
N LEU A 204 14.14 -11.72 0.05
CA LEU A 204 14.55 -10.37 0.39
C LEU A 204 14.45 -9.49 -0.85
N LEU A 205 13.98 -8.26 -0.64
CA LEU A 205 13.79 -7.28 -1.70
C LEU A 205 14.62 -6.02 -1.39
N PRO A 206 15.24 -5.37 -2.38
CA PRO A 206 15.78 -4.03 -2.22
C PRO A 206 14.67 -3.02 -1.94
N ASN A 207 14.91 -2.06 -1.05
CA ASN A 207 13.97 -0.95 -0.82
C ASN A 207 13.82 -0.06 -2.05
N ASP A 208 14.89 0.10 -2.80
CA ASP A 208 14.98 1.05 -3.91
C ASP A 208 14.28 0.61 -5.20
N ILE A 209 13.68 -0.59 -5.21
CA ILE A 209 12.80 -1.07 -6.29
C ILE A 209 11.33 -1.13 -5.89
N LEU A 210 11.00 -0.75 -4.66
CA LEU A 210 9.64 -0.80 -4.14
C LEU A 210 8.97 0.57 -4.21
N ARG A 211 7.65 0.57 -4.39
CA ARG A 211 6.78 1.74 -4.23
C ARG A 211 5.54 1.40 -3.43
N ASN A 212 4.91 2.42 -2.86
CA ASN A 212 3.61 2.28 -2.21
C ASN A 212 2.54 1.87 -3.21
N LEU A 213 1.75 0.83 -2.89
CA LEU A 213 0.55 0.53 -3.66
C LEU A 213 -0.43 1.70 -3.54
N PRO A 214 -0.83 2.35 -4.64
CA PRO A 214 -1.79 3.44 -4.57
C PRO A 214 -3.18 2.89 -4.20
N ILE A 215 -3.96 3.69 -3.48
CA ILE A 215 -5.29 3.34 -2.95
C ILE A 215 -6.32 3.24 -4.09
N VAL A 216 -6.10 4.00 -5.15
CA VAL A 216 -6.81 3.94 -6.44
C VAL A 216 -5.76 3.58 -7.49
N ASN A 217 -6.14 2.84 -8.55
CA ASN A 217 -5.27 2.52 -9.70
C ASN A 217 -4.92 3.78 -10.53
N ASP A 218 -4.49 4.86 -9.88
CA ASP A 218 -4.36 6.17 -10.49
C ASP A 218 -2.95 6.33 -11.06
N TRP A 219 -2.89 6.24 -12.38
CA TRP A 219 -1.66 6.43 -13.16
C TRP A 219 -1.20 7.88 -13.18
N ASN A 220 -1.91 8.77 -12.49
CA ASN A 220 -1.54 10.17 -12.29
C ASN A 220 -0.14 10.35 -11.68
N ASP A 221 0.38 9.38 -10.91
CA ASP A 221 1.72 9.47 -10.30
C ASP A 221 2.88 9.04 -11.24
N ILE A 222 2.59 8.35 -12.35
CA ILE A 222 3.62 7.97 -13.35
C ILE A 222 4.18 9.23 -14.03
N ALA A 223 3.37 10.28 -14.09
CA ALA A 223 3.64 11.56 -14.74
C ALA A 223 4.58 12.50 -13.96
N ASP A 224 4.75 12.30 -12.66
CA ASP A 224 5.53 13.22 -11.82
C ASP A 224 7.03 12.88 -11.75
N ALA A 225 7.43 11.72 -12.31
CA ALA A 225 8.76 11.13 -12.10
C ALA A 225 9.83 11.44 -13.18
N ALA A 226 9.51 12.15 -14.27
CA ALA A 226 10.45 12.39 -15.37
C ALA A 226 11.17 13.75 -15.26
N SER A 227 12.47 13.72 -14.99
CA SER A 227 13.31 14.93 -14.80
C SER A 227 13.77 15.60 -16.10
N PHE A 228 13.52 15.00 -17.27
CA PHE A 228 14.29 15.31 -18.49
C PHE A 228 13.55 16.07 -19.61
N ASN A 229 12.20 16.07 -19.69
CA ASN A 229 11.49 16.78 -20.76
C ASN A 229 10.06 17.23 -20.38
N SER A 230 9.90 18.52 -20.05
CA SER A 230 8.60 19.10 -19.67
C SER A 230 7.54 19.02 -20.77
N ASN A 231 7.94 19.07 -22.05
CA ASN A 231 7.01 18.99 -23.18
C ASN A 231 6.43 17.59 -23.35
N LEU A 232 7.27 16.55 -23.24
CA LEU A 232 6.80 15.14 -23.24
C LEU A 232 5.86 14.88 -22.05
N ARG A 233 6.21 15.38 -20.87
CA ARG A 233 5.34 15.29 -19.67
C ARG A 233 3.99 15.93 -19.91
N HIS A 234 3.94 17.18 -20.41
CA HIS A 234 2.66 17.83 -20.70
C HIS A 234 1.83 17.06 -21.73
N LYS A 235 2.47 16.48 -22.75
CA LYS A 235 1.80 15.66 -23.76
C LYS A 235 1.18 14.40 -23.13
N ILE A 236 1.93 13.67 -22.31
CA ILE A 236 1.45 12.46 -21.62
C ILE A 236 0.39 12.79 -20.58
N ASN A 237 0.59 13.80 -19.73
CA ASN A 237 -0.37 14.17 -18.71
C ASN A 237 -1.72 14.50 -19.34
N ARG A 238 -1.72 15.14 -20.50
CA ARG A 238 -2.94 15.41 -21.27
C ARG A 238 -3.58 14.11 -21.77
N LEU A 239 -2.80 13.17 -22.33
CA LEU A 239 -3.32 11.87 -22.79
C LEU A 239 -3.93 11.06 -21.64
N VAL A 240 -3.22 10.96 -20.52
CA VAL A 240 -3.67 10.30 -19.29
C VAL A 240 -4.94 10.99 -18.78
N ALA A 241 -4.92 12.31 -18.60
CA ALA A 241 -6.09 13.06 -18.15
C ALA A 241 -7.30 12.83 -19.06
N GLU A 242 -7.14 12.80 -20.39
CA GLU A 242 -8.24 12.54 -21.32
C GLU A 242 -8.75 11.08 -21.24
N ILE A 243 -7.90 10.07 -20.97
CA ILE A 243 -8.33 8.68 -20.66
C ILE A 243 -9.23 8.67 -19.41
N PHE A 244 -8.80 9.34 -18.34
CA PHE A 244 -9.48 9.32 -17.04
C PHE A 244 -10.71 10.23 -16.98
N LYS A 245 -10.77 11.28 -17.80
CA LYS A 245 -11.93 12.17 -17.97
C LYS A 245 -13.14 11.49 -18.62
N GLN A 246 -12.93 10.36 -19.29
CA GLN A 246 -14.01 9.58 -19.89
C GLN A 246 -14.98 9.06 -18.81
N LYS A 247 -16.24 9.49 -18.91
CA LYS A 247 -17.31 9.21 -17.93
C LYS A 247 -17.88 7.80 -18.04
N THR A 248 -17.83 7.18 -19.22
CA THR A 248 -18.38 5.84 -19.44
C THR A 248 -17.29 4.83 -19.75
N LYS A 249 -17.56 3.55 -19.45
CA LYS A 249 -16.63 2.45 -19.75
C LYS A 249 -16.38 2.33 -21.26
N GLU A 250 -17.41 2.58 -22.07
CA GLU A 250 -17.36 2.51 -23.53
C GLU A 250 -16.54 3.65 -24.14
N SER A 251 -16.73 4.90 -23.69
CA SER A 251 -15.96 6.04 -24.21
C SER A 251 -14.48 5.93 -23.84
N ARG A 252 -14.17 5.38 -22.65
CA ARG A 252 -12.78 5.06 -22.26
C ARG A 252 -12.16 3.99 -23.15
N ALA A 253 -12.90 2.91 -23.43
CA ALA A 253 -12.41 1.84 -24.30
C ALA A 253 -12.14 2.35 -25.73
N ASN A 254 -13.01 3.21 -26.27
CA ASN A 254 -12.83 3.82 -27.58
C ASN A 254 -11.60 4.74 -27.62
N TYR A 255 -11.41 5.57 -26.60
CA TYR A 255 -10.25 6.46 -26.52
C TYR A 255 -8.92 5.70 -26.34
N ILE A 256 -8.92 4.65 -25.51
CA ILE A 256 -7.78 3.74 -25.41
C ILE A 256 -7.50 3.09 -26.76
N SER A 257 -8.54 2.63 -27.46
CA SER A 257 -8.39 2.08 -28.81
C SER A 257 -7.77 3.09 -29.77
N GLU A 258 -8.14 4.37 -29.73
CA GLU A 258 -7.52 5.42 -30.56
C GLU A 258 -6.02 5.57 -30.27
N ILE A 259 -5.63 5.67 -28.99
CA ILE A 259 -4.22 5.76 -28.58
C ILE A 259 -3.43 4.52 -29.01
N MET A 260 -4.06 3.35 -28.92
CA MET A 260 -3.47 2.06 -29.29
C MET A 260 -3.18 1.91 -30.80
N HIS A 261 -3.66 2.84 -31.63
CA HIS A 261 -3.29 2.94 -33.05
C HIS A 261 -2.25 4.05 -33.31
N ASP A 262 -1.95 4.88 -32.32
CA ASP A 262 -0.93 5.94 -32.40
C ASP A 262 0.42 5.44 -31.89
N LYS A 263 1.25 4.99 -32.84
CA LYS A 263 2.62 4.56 -32.58
C LYS A 263 3.46 5.64 -31.86
N SER A 264 3.27 6.92 -32.20
CA SER A 264 4.04 8.02 -31.58
C SER A 264 3.67 8.18 -30.12
N ALA A 265 2.37 8.13 -29.79
CA ALA A 265 1.92 8.23 -28.40
C ALA A 265 2.53 7.12 -27.52
N ILE A 266 2.53 5.87 -28.00
CA ILE A 266 3.10 4.74 -27.24
C ILE A 266 4.62 4.89 -27.05
N LEU A 267 5.34 5.35 -28.08
CA LEU A 267 6.78 5.60 -27.97
C LEU A 267 7.09 6.72 -26.96
N ASP A 268 6.28 7.78 -26.92
CA ASP A 268 6.41 8.84 -25.93
C ASP A 268 6.23 8.29 -24.50
N PHE A 269 5.23 7.40 -24.28
CA PHE A 269 5.03 6.72 -22.99
C PHE A 269 6.28 5.95 -22.54
N ILE A 270 6.88 5.17 -23.46
CA ILE A 270 8.10 4.41 -23.18
C ILE A 270 9.27 5.35 -22.86
N GLU A 271 9.42 6.46 -23.59
CA GLU A 271 10.50 7.42 -23.39
C GLU A 271 10.40 8.10 -22.01
N VAL A 272 9.19 8.53 -21.62
CA VAL A 272 8.98 9.15 -20.31
C VAL A 272 9.31 8.18 -19.18
N ILE A 273 8.90 6.91 -19.29
CA ILE A 273 9.21 5.90 -18.28
C ILE A 273 10.69 5.60 -18.16
N ARG A 274 11.45 5.59 -19.27
CA ARG A 274 12.91 5.46 -19.21
C ARG A 274 13.57 6.61 -18.47
N GLY A 275 12.97 7.80 -18.54
CA GLY A 275 13.42 8.98 -17.82
C GLY A 275 12.95 9.04 -16.37
N CYS A 276 12.11 8.11 -15.92
CA CYS A 276 11.57 8.11 -14.57
C CYS A 276 12.62 7.59 -13.57
N LYS A 277 12.90 8.41 -12.55
CA LYS A 277 13.68 8.02 -11.36
C LYS A 277 12.82 8.02 -10.09
N GLY A 278 11.51 7.79 -10.25
CA GLY A 278 10.51 8.18 -9.24
C GLY A 278 10.81 7.65 -7.83
N ASP A 279 10.24 8.30 -6.83
CA ASP A 279 10.60 8.12 -5.44
C ASP A 279 10.43 6.66 -5.00
N ALA A 280 11.54 6.02 -4.66
CA ALA A 280 11.53 4.67 -4.12
C ALA A 280 11.01 4.66 -2.67
N TYR A 281 10.58 3.48 -2.23
CA TYR A 281 10.09 3.24 -0.89
C TYR A 281 11.10 3.67 0.19
N ASN A 282 10.60 4.39 1.20
CA ASN A 282 11.40 4.81 2.35
C ASN A 282 11.10 3.95 3.57
N GLN A 283 11.88 2.88 3.72
CA GLN A 283 11.77 1.94 4.83
C GLN A 283 11.96 2.59 6.20
N LEU A 284 12.81 3.61 6.37
CA LEU A 284 13.04 4.18 7.70
C LEU A 284 11.75 4.75 8.30
N VAL A 285 10.97 5.45 7.47
CA VAL A 285 9.69 6.03 7.88
C VAL A 285 8.66 4.95 8.21
N ASP A 286 8.66 3.85 7.47
CA ASP A 286 7.69 2.77 7.62
C ASP A 286 8.07 1.74 8.67
N ASN A 287 9.36 1.41 8.86
CA ASN A 287 9.83 0.62 10.00
C ASN A 287 9.46 1.31 11.30
N ASP A 288 9.58 2.65 11.38
CA ASP A 288 9.08 3.40 12.53
C ASP A 288 7.58 3.17 12.74
N ARG A 289 6.78 3.20 11.66
CA ARG A 289 5.34 2.89 11.71
C ARG A 289 5.05 1.46 12.14
N ILE A 290 5.76 0.47 11.61
CA ILE A 290 5.56 -0.95 11.93
C ILE A 290 6.00 -1.24 13.37
N VAL A 291 7.14 -0.72 13.82
CA VAL A 291 7.59 -0.83 15.21
C VAL A 291 6.58 -0.18 16.15
N VAL A 292 6.04 0.98 15.77
CA VAL A 292 4.95 1.63 16.51
C VAL A 292 3.70 0.74 16.54
N PHE A 293 3.30 0.17 15.41
CA PHE A 293 2.15 -0.72 15.35
C PHE A 293 2.35 -1.99 16.19
N SER A 294 3.51 -2.65 16.12
CA SER A 294 3.84 -3.84 16.92
C SER A 294 3.82 -3.53 18.41
N LYS A 295 4.45 -2.43 18.85
CA LYS A 295 4.40 -1.98 20.25
C LYS A 295 2.99 -1.64 20.69
N ALA A 296 2.21 -1.00 19.83
CA ALA A 296 0.80 -0.72 20.11
C ALA A 296 0.01 -2.03 20.25
N ALA A 297 0.18 -2.99 19.34
CA ALA A 297 -0.47 -4.29 19.39
C ALA A 297 -0.11 -5.07 20.66
N GLU A 298 1.15 -5.05 21.10
CA GLU A 298 1.56 -5.67 22.37
C GLU A 298 0.85 -5.04 23.58
N ILE A 299 0.80 -3.70 23.64
CA ILE A 299 0.09 -2.97 24.71
C ILE A 299 -1.41 -3.29 24.68
N ILE A 300 -2.01 -3.37 23.50
CA ILE A 300 -3.44 -3.69 23.35
C ILE A 300 -3.72 -5.15 23.74
N GLN A 301 -2.86 -6.10 23.37
CA GLN A 301 -3.02 -7.52 23.72
C GLN A 301 -2.94 -7.78 25.23
N GLN A 302 -2.13 -6.99 25.96
CA GLN A 302 -2.09 -7.03 27.43
C GLN A 302 -3.38 -6.52 28.09
N GLN A 303 -4.31 -5.99 27.30
CA GLN A 303 -5.53 -5.33 27.74
C GLN A 303 -6.74 -5.92 26.99
N PRO A 304 -7.09 -7.20 27.25
CA PRO A 304 -8.08 -7.94 26.48
C PRO A 304 -9.39 -7.16 26.34
N CYS A 305 -9.91 -7.13 25.12
CA CYS A 305 -11.17 -6.48 24.80
C CYS A 305 -12.30 -7.18 25.55
N ASP A 306 -13.13 -6.42 26.27
CA ASP A 306 -14.41 -6.93 26.75
C ASP A 306 -15.22 -7.39 25.54
N LYS A 307 -15.65 -8.66 25.53
CA LYS A 307 -16.59 -9.17 24.53
C LYS A 307 -17.98 -8.60 24.81
N ARG A 308 -18.17 -7.31 24.54
CA ARG A 308 -19.49 -6.71 24.52
C ARG A 308 -20.12 -7.02 23.17
N SER A 309 -21.28 -7.65 23.19
CA SER A 309 -22.11 -7.81 22.00
C SER A 309 -22.82 -6.49 21.72
N PHE A 310 -22.49 -5.83 20.62
CA PHE A 310 -23.20 -4.63 20.19
C PHE A 310 -24.43 -4.99 19.34
N ARG A 311 -25.46 -4.14 19.37
CA ARG A 311 -26.67 -4.35 18.57
C ARG A 311 -26.35 -4.10 17.09
N LYS A 312 -26.81 -4.96 16.18
CA LYS A 312 -26.70 -4.73 14.72
C LYS A 312 -27.74 -3.71 14.24
N ASN A 313 -27.55 -2.45 14.63
CA ASN A 313 -28.36 -1.31 14.21
C ASN A 313 -27.54 -0.01 14.31
N LYS A 314 -28.12 1.12 13.90
CA LYS A 314 -27.45 2.43 13.90
C LYS A 314 -26.86 2.79 15.28
N SER A 315 -27.67 2.66 16.33
CA SER A 315 -27.25 2.94 17.71
C SER A 315 -26.10 2.04 18.19
N GLY A 316 -26.08 0.77 17.77
CA GLY A 316 -25.02 -0.15 18.18
C GLY A 316 -23.70 0.08 17.45
N LEU A 317 -23.72 0.52 16.17
CA LEU A 317 -22.51 0.97 15.48
C LEU A 317 -21.96 2.24 16.13
N GLU A 318 -22.83 3.19 16.50
CA GLU A 318 -22.42 4.39 17.23
C GLU A 318 -21.76 4.09 18.57
N GLU A 319 -22.35 3.17 19.35
CA GLU A 319 -21.82 2.72 20.64
C GLU A 319 -20.48 2.00 20.49
N LEU A 320 -20.33 1.16 19.46
CA LEU A 320 -19.07 0.47 19.17
C LEU A 320 -17.96 1.47 18.84
N VAL A 321 -18.21 2.40 17.93
CA VAL A 321 -17.18 3.37 17.49
C VAL A 321 -16.79 4.30 18.64
N ALA A 322 -17.76 4.76 19.45
CA ALA A 322 -17.46 5.51 20.66
C ALA A 322 -16.59 4.69 21.63
N THR A 323 -16.92 3.41 21.85
CA THR A 323 -16.11 2.49 22.69
C THR A 323 -14.68 2.33 22.16
N ILE A 324 -14.49 2.28 20.84
CA ILE A 324 -13.16 2.21 20.21
C ILE A 324 -12.37 3.49 20.52
N ILE A 325 -12.99 4.67 20.38
CA ILE A 325 -12.36 5.96 20.66
C ILE A 325 -12.00 6.07 22.15
N ASP A 326 -12.92 5.73 23.05
CA ASP A 326 -12.69 5.70 24.50
C ASP A 326 -11.53 4.77 24.86
N ARG A 327 -11.47 3.60 24.21
CA ARG A 327 -10.38 2.65 24.42
C ARG A 327 -9.06 3.23 23.94
N PHE A 328 -9.04 3.83 22.76
CA PHE A 328 -7.86 4.48 22.21
C PHE A 328 -7.38 5.60 23.14
N GLN A 329 -8.30 6.44 23.63
CA GLN A 329 -8.01 7.49 24.62
C GLN A 329 -7.32 6.90 25.86
N PHE A 330 -7.92 5.90 26.50
CA PHE A 330 -7.33 5.25 27.67
C PHE A 330 -5.93 4.68 27.41
N LEU A 331 -5.72 4.08 26.24
CA LEU A 331 -4.42 3.51 25.91
C LEU A 331 -3.35 4.60 25.68
N VAL A 332 -3.74 5.74 25.09
CA VAL A 332 -2.89 6.92 24.90
C VAL A 332 -2.57 7.57 26.24
N GLU A 333 -3.58 7.89 27.04
CA GLU A 333 -3.47 8.68 28.26
C GLU A 333 -2.86 7.90 29.44
N ASP A 334 -3.17 6.61 29.57
CA ASP A 334 -2.89 5.83 30.78
C ASP A 334 -2.03 4.59 30.55
N LYS A 335 -1.98 4.03 29.33
CA LYS A 335 -1.18 2.83 29.02
C LYS A 335 0.08 3.11 28.21
N GLY A 336 0.39 4.37 27.99
CA GLY A 336 1.69 4.78 27.45
C GLY A 336 1.79 4.71 25.93
N LEU A 337 0.68 4.56 25.19
CA LEU A 337 0.69 4.72 23.73
C LEU A 337 1.09 6.15 23.32
N ASN A 338 0.86 7.15 24.18
CA ASN A 338 1.37 8.51 23.95
C ASN A 338 2.87 8.50 23.62
N LYS A 339 3.70 7.63 24.22
CA LYS A 339 5.14 7.53 23.93
C LYS A 339 5.45 7.21 22.47
N LEU A 340 4.55 6.53 21.76
CA LEU A 340 4.70 6.17 20.35
C LEU A 340 4.30 7.32 19.40
N LEU A 341 3.57 8.33 19.92
CA LEU A 341 3.17 9.54 19.20
C LEU A 341 4.27 10.60 19.17
N TRP A 342 5.40 10.38 19.86
CA TRP A 342 6.54 11.29 19.91
C TRP A 342 7.79 10.63 19.34
N LYS A 343 8.63 11.43 18.68
CA LYS A 343 9.94 11.01 18.21
C LYS A 343 10.87 10.73 19.39
N GLU A 344 11.99 10.05 19.13
CA GLU A 344 12.99 9.72 20.16
C GLU A 344 13.48 10.95 20.95
N ASP A 345 13.53 12.12 20.30
CA ASP A 345 13.92 13.39 20.92
C ASP A 345 12.93 13.90 21.99
N LYS A 346 11.72 13.33 22.04
CA LYS A 346 10.61 13.70 22.94
C LYS A 346 10.21 15.19 22.88
N LYS A 347 10.60 15.87 21.81
CA LYS A 347 10.30 17.29 21.55
C LYS A 347 9.38 17.45 20.35
N ASN A 348 9.51 16.54 19.38
CA ASN A 348 8.72 16.56 18.16
C ASN A 348 7.77 15.37 18.15
N ARG A 349 6.50 15.62 17.88
CA ARG A 349 5.52 14.56 17.66
C ARG A 349 5.72 13.88 16.29
N CYS A 350 5.27 12.63 16.18
CA CYS A 350 5.25 11.86 14.95
C CYS A 350 4.28 12.46 13.92
N LYS A 351 4.28 11.96 12.68
CA LYS A 351 3.26 12.33 11.69
C LYS A 351 1.87 11.84 12.14
N GLU A 352 0.81 12.50 11.68
CA GLU A 352 -0.59 12.13 11.97
C GLU A 352 -0.90 10.68 11.57
N SER A 353 -0.31 10.22 10.48
CA SER A 353 -0.39 8.83 10.00
C SER A 353 0.06 7.79 11.03
N VAL A 354 0.95 8.12 11.97
CA VAL A 354 1.33 7.21 13.05
C VAL A 354 0.19 7.06 14.06
N ALA A 355 -0.50 8.15 14.39
CA ALA A 355 -1.65 8.10 15.29
C ALA A 355 -2.82 7.35 14.65
N GLN A 356 -3.09 7.61 13.37
CA GLN A 356 -4.09 6.89 12.57
C GLN A 356 -3.77 5.39 12.55
N LEU A 357 -2.51 5.01 12.30
CA LEU A 357 -2.09 3.61 12.31
C LEU A 357 -2.34 2.92 13.67
N ILE A 358 -2.04 3.58 14.79
CA ILE A 358 -2.32 3.03 16.12
C ILE A 358 -3.83 2.92 16.36
N PHE A 359 -4.61 3.95 16.00
CA PHE A 359 -6.07 3.92 16.11
C PHE A 359 -6.67 2.76 15.30
N HIS A 360 -6.18 2.55 14.08
CA HIS A 360 -6.59 1.43 13.24
C HIS A 360 -6.34 0.07 13.92
N ALA A 361 -5.19 -0.09 14.58
CA ALA A 361 -4.87 -1.31 15.33
C ALA A 361 -5.90 -1.59 16.45
N VAL A 362 -6.30 -0.55 17.18
CA VAL A 362 -7.34 -0.66 18.21
C VAL A 362 -8.69 -0.98 17.56
N ALA A 363 -9.09 -0.22 16.55
CA ALA A 363 -10.36 -0.37 15.85
C ALA A 363 -10.56 -1.78 15.27
N LEU A 364 -9.54 -2.31 14.60
CA LEU A 364 -9.59 -3.61 13.95
C LEU A 364 -9.97 -4.74 14.92
N ILE A 365 -9.49 -4.70 16.17
CA ILE A 365 -9.79 -5.72 17.19
C ILE A 365 -11.27 -5.72 17.53
N TYR A 366 -11.83 -4.53 17.76
CA TYR A 366 -13.23 -4.36 18.13
C TYR A 366 -14.15 -4.68 16.95
N CYS A 367 -13.78 -4.26 15.74
CA CYS A 367 -14.51 -4.54 14.50
C CYS A 367 -14.54 -6.03 14.16
N GLN A 368 -13.39 -6.72 14.24
CA GLN A 368 -13.32 -8.17 14.02
C GLN A 368 -14.15 -8.97 15.02
N ALA A 369 -14.21 -8.52 16.27
CA ALA A 369 -15.01 -9.17 17.30
C ALA A 369 -16.53 -9.02 17.08
N ASN A 370 -16.94 -7.97 16.35
CA ASN A 370 -18.33 -7.57 16.19
C ASN A 370 -18.86 -7.62 14.75
N ASP A 371 -18.08 -8.15 13.81
CA ASP A 371 -18.48 -8.29 12.40
C ASP A 371 -18.82 -6.94 11.75
N ILE A 372 -17.95 -5.94 12.00
CA ILE A 372 -18.05 -4.58 11.44
C ILE A 372 -16.89 -4.34 10.49
N ASP A 373 -17.16 -3.70 9.35
CA ASP A 373 -16.12 -3.28 8.42
C ASP A 373 -15.50 -1.96 8.87
N VAL A 374 -14.17 -1.89 8.86
CA VAL A 374 -13.40 -0.66 9.07
C VAL A 374 -12.45 -0.47 7.90
N SER A 375 -12.59 0.65 7.21
CA SER A 375 -11.82 1.01 6.02
C SER A 375 -11.01 2.28 6.30
N PRO A 376 -9.68 2.20 6.46
CA PRO A 376 -8.83 3.38 6.57
C PRO A 376 -8.61 4.05 5.21
N GLU A 377 -8.31 5.36 5.21
CA GLU A 377 -7.88 6.13 4.03
C GLU A 377 -8.82 5.97 2.82
N THR A 378 -10.14 6.02 3.04
CA THR A 378 -11.12 5.86 1.98
C THR A 378 -11.24 7.13 1.14
N ASP A 379 -10.93 7.07 -0.16
CA ASP A 379 -11.14 8.18 -1.09
C ASP A 379 -12.63 8.34 -1.44
N THR A 380 -13.17 9.54 -1.28
CA THR A 380 -14.54 9.90 -1.66
C THR A 380 -14.64 10.74 -2.93
N GLY A 381 -13.52 10.97 -3.62
CA GLY A 381 -13.40 11.92 -4.72
C GLY A 381 -13.29 13.39 -4.25
N THR A 382 -13.49 13.66 -2.96
CA THR A 382 -13.28 14.99 -2.35
C THR A 382 -12.11 15.02 -1.36
N GLY A 383 -11.37 13.92 -1.25
CA GLY A 383 -10.25 13.72 -0.33
C GLY A 383 -10.33 12.39 0.40
N LEU A 384 -9.29 12.09 1.18
CA LEU A 384 -9.17 10.87 1.94
C LEU A 384 -9.82 11.00 3.32
N ILE A 385 -10.74 10.11 3.63
CA ILE A 385 -11.28 9.91 4.99
C ILE A 385 -10.29 9.07 5.80
N ASP A 386 -9.97 9.50 7.02
CA ASP A 386 -9.11 8.70 7.91
C ASP A 386 -9.70 7.31 8.20
N PHE A 387 -10.95 7.22 8.68
CA PHE A 387 -11.64 5.95 8.92
C PHE A 387 -13.13 5.99 8.57
N LYS A 388 -13.59 4.95 7.87
CA LYS A 388 -15.01 4.66 7.66
C LYS A 388 -15.37 3.33 8.32
N PHE A 389 -16.33 3.36 9.22
CA PHE A 389 -16.92 2.18 9.85
C PHE A 389 -18.27 1.89 9.21
N SER A 390 -18.58 0.63 8.91
CA SER A 390 -19.87 0.27 8.33
C SER A 390 -20.46 -1.05 8.83
N ASP A 391 -21.77 -1.01 9.06
CA ASP A 391 -22.64 -2.18 9.27
C ASP A 391 -23.63 -2.24 8.10
N GLY A 392 -23.12 -2.64 6.94
CA GLY A 392 -23.86 -2.58 5.67
C GLY A 392 -23.92 -1.17 5.06
N TYR A 393 -24.66 -1.04 3.96
CA TYR A 393 -24.59 0.15 3.10
C TYR A 393 -25.12 1.44 3.74
N ARG A 394 -26.18 1.37 4.56
CA ARG A 394 -26.87 2.57 5.10
C ARG A 394 -26.36 3.01 6.47
N ASN A 395 -25.64 2.15 7.17
CA ASN A 395 -25.17 2.43 8.52
C ASN A 395 -23.67 2.63 8.49
N LYS A 396 -23.25 3.90 8.42
CA LYS A 396 -21.84 4.29 8.33
C LYS A 396 -21.53 5.33 9.40
N ILE A 397 -20.29 5.31 9.88
CA ILE A 397 -19.72 6.36 10.73
C ILE A 397 -18.35 6.71 10.20
N ILE A 398 -18.05 8.01 10.17
CA ILE A 398 -16.74 8.53 9.78
C ILE A 398 -15.99 8.99 11.01
N VAL A 399 -14.71 8.64 11.14
CA VAL A 399 -13.82 9.18 12.17
C VAL A 399 -12.65 9.89 11.50
N GLU A 400 -12.41 11.13 11.89
CA GLU A 400 -11.25 11.93 11.47
C GLU A 400 -10.37 12.23 12.69
N ILE A 401 -9.05 12.10 12.55
CA ILE A 401 -8.09 12.29 13.64
C ILE A 401 -7.19 13.48 13.30
N LYS A 402 -7.07 14.46 14.20
CA LYS A 402 -6.12 15.57 14.06
C LYS A 402 -5.31 15.81 15.32
N TYR A 403 -4.05 16.22 15.15
CA TYR A 403 -3.32 16.83 16.25
C TYR A 403 -3.81 18.25 16.54
N SER A 404 -3.82 18.65 17.80
CA SER A 404 -4.13 20.03 18.24
C SER A 404 -3.26 21.11 17.59
N ASP A 405 -2.02 20.76 17.22
CA ASP A 405 -1.08 21.65 16.52
C ASP A 405 -1.35 21.77 15.01
N ASN A 406 -2.28 20.98 14.45
CA ASN A 406 -2.58 21.00 13.03
C ASN A 406 -3.14 22.40 12.64
N PRO A 407 -2.54 23.09 11.63
CA PRO A 407 -3.01 24.39 11.18
C PRO A 407 -4.47 24.37 10.69
N SER A 408 -4.90 23.24 10.13
CA SER A 408 -6.23 23.05 9.56
C SER A 408 -7.25 22.45 10.54
N LEU A 409 -6.94 22.37 11.84
CA LEU A 409 -7.83 21.75 12.84
C LEU A 409 -9.27 22.29 12.81
N LEU A 410 -9.45 23.60 12.78
CA LEU A 410 -10.80 24.20 12.74
C LEU A 410 -11.48 23.98 11.38
N HIS A 411 -10.73 24.12 10.28
CA HIS A 411 -11.24 23.91 8.93
C HIS A 411 -11.64 22.44 8.67
N GLY A 412 -10.89 21.50 9.26
CA GLY A 412 -11.16 20.08 9.19
C GLY A 412 -12.52 19.72 9.80
N LEU A 413 -12.82 20.26 10.98
CA LEU A 413 -14.12 20.08 11.62
C LEU A 413 -15.26 20.77 10.85
N GLU A 414 -15.07 22.03 10.47
CA GLU A 414 -16.14 22.87 9.90
C GLU A 414 -16.48 22.50 8.45
N LYS A 415 -15.49 22.09 7.65
CA LYS A 415 -15.66 21.85 6.20
C LYS A 415 -15.35 20.41 5.81
N GLN A 416 -14.16 19.92 6.12
CA GLN A 416 -13.66 18.64 5.60
C GLN A 416 -14.54 17.47 6.04
N LEU A 417 -14.76 17.30 7.34
CA LEU A 417 -15.58 16.21 7.87
C LEU A 417 -17.04 16.32 7.40
N GLN A 418 -17.59 17.54 7.34
CA GLN A 418 -18.97 17.73 6.84
C GLN A 418 -19.12 17.36 5.36
N GLN A 419 -18.09 17.63 4.54
CA GLN A 419 -18.06 17.23 3.14
C GLN A 419 -18.01 15.71 3.00
N TYR A 420 -17.22 15.01 3.82
CA TYR A 420 -17.15 13.55 3.84
C TYR A 420 -18.47 12.90 4.27
N LEU A 421 -19.10 13.42 5.32
CA LEU A 421 -20.42 12.98 5.75
C LEU A 421 -21.45 13.10 4.62
N LYS A 422 -21.41 14.21 3.88
CA LYS A 422 -22.28 14.42 2.72
C LYS A 422 -21.97 13.45 1.57
N SER A 423 -20.70 13.26 1.21
CA SER A 423 -20.32 12.40 0.07
C SER A 423 -20.62 10.93 0.31
N GLU A 424 -20.56 10.47 1.56
CA GLU A 424 -20.79 9.07 1.95
C GLU A 424 -22.23 8.79 2.38
N GLU A 425 -23.13 9.78 2.32
CA GLU A 425 -24.50 9.69 2.83
C GLU A 425 -24.52 9.24 4.31
N CYS A 426 -23.60 9.78 5.10
CA CYS A 426 -23.38 9.44 6.49
C CYS A 426 -23.92 10.55 7.41
N ASP A 427 -24.73 10.16 8.40
CA ASP A 427 -25.41 11.11 9.28
C ASP A 427 -24.58 11.57 10.47
N LYS A 428 -23.51 10.85 10.82
CA LYS A 428 -22.75 11.09 12.04
C LYS A 428 -21.26 10.84 11.85
N GLY A 429 -20.45 11.78 12.32
CA GLY A 429 -19.00 11.66 12.35
C GLY A 429 -18.42 11.87 13.74
N TYR A 430 -17.22 11.39 13.96
CA TYR A 430 -16.43 11.69 15.16
C TYR A 430 -15.14 12.40 14.77
N TYR A 431 -14.81 13.45 15.52
CA TYR A 431 -13.60 14.24 15.32
C TYR A 431 -12.68 14.08 16.53
N VAL A 432 -11.62 13.31 16.37
CA VAL A 432 -10.70 12.96 17.46
C VAL A 432 -9.51 13.91 17.45
N VAL A 433 -9.37 14.69 18.50
CA VAL A 433 -8.30 15.68 18.67
C VAL A 433 -7.27 15.16 19.67
N LEU A 434 -6.05 14.93 19.16
CA LEU A 434 -4.90 14.55 19.98
C LEU A 434 -4.20 15.82 20.47
N ASP A 435 -4.34 16.14 21.76
CA ASP A 435 -3.66 17.28 22.35
C ASP A 435 -2.18 17.01 22.61
N VAL A 436 -1.33 17.83 22.01
CA VAL A 436 0.13 17.80 22.15
C VAL A 436 0.62 19.07 22.85
N GLY A 437 -0.25 19.71 23.62
CA GLY A 437 0.02 20.95 24.37
C GLY A 437 -0.28 22.22 23.59
N LYS A 438 -1.20 22.16 22.62
CA LYS A 438 -1.57 23.29 21.75
C LYS A 438 -3.08 23.53 21.66
N LEU A 439 -3.89 22.74 22.36
CA LEU A 439 -5.34 22.82 22.29
C LEU A 439 -5.92 24.10 22.92
N ASP A 440 -5.36 24.59 24.03
CA ASP A 440 -5.91 25.70 24.83
C ASP A 440 -6.31 26.93 24.00
N SER A 441 -5.47 27.30 23.03
CA SER A 441 -5.71 28.47 22.17
C SER A 441 -6.86 28.32 21.16
N LYS A 442 -7.31 27.08 20.92
CA LYS A 442 -8.34 26.73 19.92
C LYS A 442 -9.60 26.15 20.55
N LEU A 443 -9.56 25.75 21.83
CA LEU A 443 -10.63 25.02 22.53
C LEU A 443 -11.97 25.76 22.49
N ASP A 444 -11.98 27.05 22.81
CA ASP A 444 -13.21 27.87 22.79
C ASP A 444 -13.87 27.92 21.41
N LYS A 445 -13.07 27.97 20.34
CA LYS A 445 -13.57 27.99 18.96
C LYS A 445 -14.12 26.62 18.56
N MET A 446 -13.46 25.55 18.97
CA MET A 446 -13.94 24.19 18.73
C MET A 446 -15.24 23.89 19.45
N ASN A 447 -15.36 24.27 20.72
CA ASN A 447 -16.59 24.09 21.50
C ASN A 447 -17.75 24.91 20.93
N LYS A 448 -17.48 26.11 20.38
CA LYS A 448 -18.50 26.89 19.66
C LYS A 448 -18.98 26.19 18.39
N LEU A 449 -18.08 25.66 17.58
CA LEU A 449 -18.43 24.90 16.39
C LEU A 449 -19.19 23.61 16.73
N ASN A 450 -18.83 22.92 17.80
CA ASN A 450 -19.51 21.70 18.24
C ASN A 450 -20.97 21.93 18.65
N ASN A 451 -21.29 23.13 19.12
CA ASN A 451 -22.65 23.53 19.50
C ASN A 451 -23.47 24.06 18.31
N ASP A 452 -22.88 24.17 17.12
CA ASP A 452 -23.60 24.54 15.91
C ASP A 452 -24.39 23.34 15.39
N ALA A 453 -25.70 23.50 15.25
CA ALA A 453 -26.61 22.45 14.77
C ALA A 453 -26.30 21.97 13.35
N GLN A 454 -25.48 22.69 12.58
CA GLN A 454 -25.01 22.25 11.25
C GLN A 454 -23.86 21.25 11.34
N ILE A 455 -23.15 21.16 12.46
CA ILE A 455 -22.05 20.22 12.67
C ILE A 455 -22.62 18.91 13.18
N LYS A 456 -22.64 17.89 12.30
CA LYS A 456 -23.14 16.54 12.63
C LYS A 456 -22.05 15.65 13.23
N SER A 457 -21.12 16.25 13.96
CA SER A 457 -19.92 15.56 14.44
C SER A 457 -19.71 15.78 15.91
N GLU A 458 -19.36 14.73 16.62
CA GLU A 458 -19.02 14.78 18.04
C GLU A 458 -17.50 14.78 18.21
N ILE A 459 -16.99 15.63 19.11
CA ILE A 459 -15.56 15.85 19.29
C ILE A 459 -15.05 15.08 20.51
N PHE A 460 -13.96 14.34 20.33
CA PHE A 460 -13.22 13.69 21.40
C PHE A 460 -11.87 14.38 21.60
N TYR A 461 -11.54 14.74 22.83
CA TYR A 461 -10.23 15.31 23.17
C TYR A 461 -9.41 14.26 23.92
N ILE A 462 -8.23 13.95 23.42
CA ILE A 462 -7.32 12.94 23.98
C ILE A 462 -5.99 13.61 24.34
N ASP A 463 -5.57 13.53 25.60
CA ASP A 463 -4.27 14.03 26.06
C ASP A 463 -3.13 13.12 25.58
N ALA A 464 -2.46 13.55 24.50
CA ALA A 464 -1.31 12.86 23.92
C ALA A 464 0.03 13.42 24.42
N GLN A 465 0.05 14.28 25.44
CA GLN A 465 1.29 14.85 25.98
C GLN A 465 2.11 13.79 26.73
N LEU A 466 3.44 13.95 26.72
CA LEU A 466 4.32 13.09 27.50
C LEU A 466 4.22 13.43 29.00
N LYS A 467 3.59 12.54 29.78
CA LYS A 467 3.52 12.67 31.24
C LYS A 467 4.89 12.38 31.87
N LYS A 468 5.31 13.21 32.84
CA LYS A 468 6.51 12.94 33.66
C LYS A 468 6.27 11.70 34.53
N SER A 469 7.28 10.82 34.65
CA SER A 469 7.21 9.61 35.49
C SER A 469 6.80 9.97 36.91
N ALA A 470 5.93 9.16 37.52
CA ALA A 470 5.45 9.35 38.89
C ALA A 470 6.58 9.38 39.94
N SER A 471 7.74 8.77 39.63
CA SER A 471 8.96 8.80 40.44
C SER A 471 9.76 10.11 40.38
N LYS A 472 9.28 11.13 39.64
CA LYS A 472 9.89 12.46 39.52
C LYS A 472 8.89 13.60 39.78
N LYS A 473 7.77 13.30 40.45
CA LYS A 473 6.82 14.32 40.95
C LYS A 473 7.10 14.66 42.40
#